data_AF-A0A7X3SKZ8-F1
#
_entry.id   AF-A0A7X3SKZ8-F1
#
_cell.length_a   1.000
_cell.length_b   1.000
_cell.length_c   1.000
_cell.angle_alpha   90.00
_cell.angle_beta   90.00
_cell.angle_gamma   90.00
#
_symmetry.space_group_name_H-M   'P 1'
#
loop_
_entity.id
_entity.type
_entity.pdbx_description
1 polymer ?
#
loop_
_entity_poly.entity_id
_entity_poly.type
_entity_poly.pdbx_seq_one_letter_code
_entity_poly.pdbx_strand_id
1 'polypeptide(L)' 'MDKIKIDKEYAAAMLIEFLFEKGLVNKETYMNIYKHYNLHISQAA' A
#
# COMPACT_ATOMS: atom_id res chain seq x y z
N MET A 1 5.09 24.51 7.29
CA MET A 1 4.91 23.25 6.54
C MET A 1 4.95 22.14 7.57
N ASP A 2 3.79 21.68 8.01
CA ASP A 2 3.72 20.53 8.91
C ASP A 2 4.42 19.35 8.24
N LYS A 3 5.34 18.72 8.97
CA LYS A 3 6.04 17.53 8.49
C LYS A 3 4.99 16.47 8.22
N ILE A 4 4.70 16.20 6.95
CA ILE A 4 3.91 15.03 6.56
C ILE A 4 4.67 13.84 7.14
N LYS A 5 4.15 13.28 8.22
CA LYS A 5 4.71 12.10 8.85
C LYS A 5 4.30 10.94 7.94
N ILE A 6 5.11 10.70 6.93
CA ILE A 6 4.89 9.57 6.02
C ILE A 6 5.08 8.32 6.86
N ASP A 7 3.97 7.68 7.21
CA ASP A 7 3.98 6.35 7.78
C ASP A 7 4.59 5.38 6.77
N LYS A 8 5.35 4.39 7.25
CA LYS A 8 5.89 3.31 6.43
C LYS A 8 4.78 2.58 5.69
N GLU A 9 3.62 2.44 6.32
CA GLU A 9 2.44 1.81 5.70
C GLU A 9 1.91 2.63 4.53
N TYR A 10 1.80 3.95 4.72
CA TYR A 10 1.38 4.88 3.67
C TYR A 10 2.39 4.93 2.50
N ALA A 11 3.69 4.96 2.79
CA ALA A 11 4.74 4.91 1.77
C ALA A 11 4.70 3.60 0.97
N ALA A 12 4.48 2.47 1.64
CA ALA A 12 4.40 1.18 0.98
C ALA A 12 3.18 1.10 0.06
N ALA A 13 2.01 1.59 0.50
CA ALA A 13 0.80 1.63 -0.31
C ALA A 13 1.02 2.42 -1.61
N MET A 14 1.59 3.63 -1.52
CA MET A 14 1.90 4.45 -2.70
C MET A 14 2.92 3.79 -3.64
N LEU A 15 3.94 3.10 -3.09
CA LEU A 15 4.91 2.38 -3.92
C LEU A 15 4.25 1.25 -4.72
N ILE A 16 3.36 0.49 -4.08
CA ILE A 16 2.68 -0.64 -4.72
C ILE A 16 1.73 -0.14 -5.82
N GLU A 17 1.00 0.94 -5.59
CA GLU A 17 0.17 1.61 -6.62
C GLU A 17 1.02 2.06 -7.81
N PHE A 18 2.15 2.73 -7.55
CA PHE A 18 3.06 3.17 -8.61
C PHE A 18 3.61 2.01 -9.43
N LEU A 19 4.02 0.91 -8.79
CA LEU A 19 4.52 -0.27 -9.48
C LEU A 19 3.43 -0.97 -10.32
N PHE A 20 2.18 -0.95 -9.86
CA PHE A 20 1.03 -1.46 -10.62
C PHE A 20 0.75 -0.62 -11.86
N GLU A 21 0.74 0.71 -11.74
CA GLU A 21 0.56 1.62 -12.89
C GLU A 21 1.65 1.47 -13.96
N LYS A 22 2.88 1.15 -13.53
CA LYS A 22 4.00 0.86 -14.46
C LYS A 22 3.93 -0.52 -15.10
N GLY A 23 2.96 -1.36 -14.73
CA GLY A 23 2.84 -2.74 -15.19
C GLY A 23 3.91 -3.67 -14.63
N LEU A 24 4.64 -3.25 -13.60
CA LEU A 24 5.66 -4.05 -12.91
C LEU A 24 5.03 -5.00 -11.87
N VAL A 25 3.82 -4.69 -11.43
CA VAL A 25 2.99 -5.53 -10.56
C VAL A 25 1.70 -5.85 -11.31
N ASN A 26 1.28 -7.11 -11.33
CA ASN A 26 0.02 -7.50 -11.93
C ASN A 26 -1.16 -7.29 -10.97
N LYS A 27 -2.38 -7.27 -11.52
CA LYS A 27 -3.61 -6.98 -10.76
C LYS A 27 -3.84 -7.94 -9.59
N GLU A 28 -3.53 -9.22 -9.77
CA GLU A 28 -3.71 -10.23 -8.73
C GLU A 28 -2.75 -10.00 -7.55
N THR A 29 -1.49 -9.68 -7.85
CA THR A 29 -0.46 -9.35 -6.86
C THR A 29 -0.83 -8.07 -6.10
N TYR A 30 -1.26 -7.02 -6.82
CA TYR A 30 -1.77 -5.79 -6.23
C TYR A 30 -2.92 -6.05 -5.24
N MET A 31 -3.93 -6.82 -5.67
CA MET A 31 -5.11 -7.13 -4.84
C MET A 31 -4.76 -7.96 -3.61
N ASN A 32 -3.82 -8.90 -3.72
CA ASN A 32 -3.38 -9.71 -2.57
C ASN A 32 -2.67 -8.87 -1.52
N ILE A 33 -1.80 -7.94 -1.95
CA ILE A 33 -1.12 -7.02 -1.03
C ILE A 33 -2.13 -6.06 -0.39
N TYR A 34 -3.03 -5.46 -1.17
CA TYR A 34 -4.06 -4.56 -0.68
C TYR A 34 -5.00 -5.23 0.35
N LYS A 35 -5.38 -6.49 0.12
CA LYS A 35 -6.15 -7.29 1.09
C LYS A 35 -5.38 -7.51 2.38
N HIS A 36 -4.10 -7.86 2.29
CA HIS A 36 -3.25 -8.10 3.46
C HIS A 36 -3.07 -6.82 4.30
N TYR A 37 -2.83 -5.66 3.65
CA TYR A 37 -2.76 -4.36 4.33
C TYR A 37 -4.07 -3.99 5.03
N ASN A 38 -5.22 -4.12 4.36
CA ASN A 38 -6.52 -3.82 4.99
C ASN A 38 -6.87 -4.77 6.14
N LEU A 39 -6.49 -6.05 6.05
CA LEU A 39 -6.67 -7.02 7.14
C LEU A 39 -5.79 -6.68 8.36
N HIS A 40 -4.56 -6.22 8.14
CA HIS A 40 -3.68 -5.78 9.22
C HIS A 40 -4.16 -4.49 9.90
N ILE A 41 -4.72 -3.54 9.14
CA ILE A 41 -5.32 -2.31 9.69
C ILE A 41 -6.58 -2.63 10.52
N SER A 42 -7.41 -3.58 10.09
CA SER A 42 -8.59 -4.02 10.85
C SER A 42 -8.28 -4.84 12.10
N GLN A 43 -7.09 -5.44 12.22
CA GLN A 43 -6.66 -6.13 13.45
C GLN A 43 -5.96 -5.22 14.46
N ALA A 44 -5.56 -4.01 14.06
CA ALA A 44 -4.96 -3.02 14.95
C ALA A 44 -5.98 -2.03 15.56
N ALA A 45 -7.27 -2.20 15.27
CA ALA A 45 -8.39 -1.37 15.74
C ALA A 45 -9.11 -1.95 16.97
#